data_AF-A0A1H5T0W9-F1
#
_entry.id   AF-A0A1H5T0W9-F1
#
_cell.length_a   1.000
_cell.length_b   1.000
_cell.length_c   1.000
_cell.angle_alpha   90.00
_cell.angle_beta   90.00
_cell.angle_gamma   90.00
#
_symmetry.space_group_name_H-M   'P 1'
#
loop_
_entity.id
_entity.type
_entity.pdbx_description
1 polymer ?
#
loop_
_entity_poly.entity_id
_entity_poly.type
_entity_poly.pdbx_seq_one_letter_code
_entity_poly.pdbx_strand_id
1 'polypeptide(L)'
;MIKKFKSAMKRIFKSKANLLAVGVTMLVLLVALGATYAVPYAVEKALYRKENLATNEVLDKTYQEKEAKHLEGLERLDRNTSRGSNRRKIIDLKKCQGERQKANAQSSTTSANAFFCDYETSNNEIITNVDENEALANGYQPIRTVKELVEASSHTDGKYILLADLDMSEVDWQPWDFAGTFEGNGHVIYNLKVTSLSSTTTVTYDGNYKTYDTYSAGFFGKLSGSVSNLGLIGANVTIKSENYAMLGILAGITENAQIDNCEIYGYVELETSAVMNGVGGLVGYGNGSANNCRINVTLVSVDTDKEVKDENFLGGVLSAGYLDIDNCTVIIDGYDSDHGYVHSGGLVGMYILYPRTTIYEGSITGNSITGTISFFEDNTDRRAYCKGLIGEVMNWTFAAATNYYQDFVRNEIFEYDTNLYPEGDRSTAVKTEEIIEPSPISVGYTKVTYTATGYSFNTDYTLYEVNVDEWEVLVEATSEHSGIKKGVDTVNQRNVYIDYDYEEEVSAEDTSLSNEENASTITEAVKSHADFILPVVAVIVVIILLVLRFTVFSKKTKKK
;
A
#
# COMPACT_ATOMS: atom_id res chain seq x y z
N MET A 1 -38.06 -36.48 41.59
CA MET A 1 -37.82 -36.84 40.17
C MET A 1 -36.33 -36.87 39.82
N ILE A 2 -35.57 -35.81 40.13
CA ILE A 2 -34.12 -35.68 39.85
C ILE A 2 -33.23 -36.77 40.52
N LYS A 3 -33.57 -37.22 41.74
CA LYS A 3 -32.85 -38.33 42.41
C LYS A 3 -33.06 -39.70 41.73
N LYS A 4 -34.25 -39.94 41.14
CA LYS A 4 -34.53 -41.16 40.35
C LYS A 4 -33.80 -41.12 38.99
N PHE A 5 -33.70 -39.95 38.37
CA PHE A 5 -32.96 -39.73 37.12
C PHE A 5 -31.45 -39.92 37.30
N LYS A 6 -30.86 -39.38 38.38
CA LYS A 6 -29.44 -39.59 38.72
C LYS A 6 -29.12 -41.06 39.05
N SER A 7 -30.03 -41.79 39.69
CA SER A 7 -29.86 -43.22 39.99
C SER A 7 -29.98 -44.10 38.74
N ALA A 8 -30.86 -43.73 37.79
CA ALA A 8 -31.01 -44.39 36.50
C ALA A 8 -29.78 -44.18 35.60
N MET A 9 -29.25 -42.95 35.50
CA MET A 9 -28.00 -42.68 34.78
C MET A 9 -26.82 -43.46 35.39
N LYS A 10 -26.70 -43.50 36.72
CA LYS A 10 -25.60 -44.23 37.38
C LYS A 10 -25.64 -45.75 37.14
N ARG A 11 -26.79 -46.32 36.76
CA ARG A 11 -26.94 -47.73 36.33
C ARG A 11 -26.61 -47.94 34.85
N ILE A 12 -26.94 -46.99 33.97
CA ILE A 12 -26.65 -47.05 32.53
C ILE A 12 -25.13 -46.98 32.29
N PHE A 13 -24.41 -46.14 33.03
CA PHE A 13 -22.97 -45.90 32.87
C PHE A 13 -22.05 -46.90 33.61
N LYS A 14 -22.60 -47.95 34.24
CA LYS A 14 -21.82 -48.91 35.05
C LYS A 14 -21.38 -50.18 34.30
N SER A 15 -21.91 -50.40 33.10
CA SER A 15 -21.60 -51.56 32.26
C SER A 15 -20.79 -51.10 31.04
N LYS A 16 -19.59 -51.66 30.85
CA LYS A 16 -18.76 -51.40 29.65
C LYS A 16 -19.51 -51.68 28.34
N ALA A 17 -20.49 -52.60 28.34
CA ALA A 17 -21.32 -52.90 27.17
C ALA A 17 -22.32 -51.78 26.83
N ASN A 18 -22.83 -51.05 27.83
CA ASN A 18 -23.79 -49.96 27.60
C ASN A 18 -23.11 -48.67 27.15
N LEU A 19 -21.87 -48.44 27.57
CA LEU A 19 -21.06 -47.30 27.11
C LEU A 19 -20.68 -47.44 25.63
N LEU A 20 -20.35 -48.67 25.22
CA LEU A 20 -20.05 -48.99 23.82
C LEU A 20 -21.30 -48.84 22.94
N ALA A 21 -22.46 -49.30 23.40
CA ALA A 21 -23.71 -49.17 22.66
C ALA A 21 -24.14 -47.71 22.46
N VAL A 22 -24.00 -46.85 23.49
CA VAL A 22 -24.30 -45.41 23.37
C VAL A 22 -23.30 -44.69 22.45
N GLY A 23 -22.00 -45.04 22.54
CA GLY A 23 -20.97 -44.49 21.67
C GLY A 23 -21.17 -44.87 20.19
N VAL A 24 -21.50 -46.14 19.91
CA VAL A 24 -21.78 -46.62 18.55
C VAL A 24 -23.07 -45.98 18.00
N THR A 25 -24.10 -45.79 18.82
CA THR A 25 -25.34 -45.14 18.37
C THR A 25 -25.12 -43.65 18.07
N MET A 26 -24.32 -42.93 18.86
CA MET A 26 -23.95 -41.54 18.55
C MET A 26 -23.04 -41.42 17.32
N LEU A 27 -22.13 -42.37 17.11
CA LEU A 27 -21.26 -42.40 15.93
C LEU A 27 -22.08 -42.67 14.65
N VAL A 28 -23.06 -43.58 14.70
CA VAL A 28 -23.97 -43.85 13.58
C VAL A 28 -24.87 -42.65 13.28
N LEU A 29 -25.31 -41.90 14.30
CA LEU A 29 -26.06 -40.65 14.12
C LEU A 29 -25.19 -39.52 13.54
N LEU A 30 -23.94 -39.40 13.96
CA LEU A 30 -22.97 -38.42 13.41
C LEU A 30 -22.59 -38.74 11.95
N VAL A 31 -22.42 -40.02 11.62
CA VAL A 31 -22.15 -40.47 10.24
C VAL A 31 -23.39 -40.30 9.36
N ALA A 32 -24.60 -40.56 9.88
CA ALA A 32 -25.85 -40.32 9.16
C ALA A 32 -26.12 -38.83 8.92
N LEU A 33 -25.81 -37.96 9.89
CA LEU A 33 -25.88 -36.49 9.74
C LEU A 33 -24.79 -35.96 8.79
N GLY A 34 -23.56 -36.51 8.84
CA GLY A 34 -22.51 -36.17 7.90
C GLY A 34 -22.86 -36.55 6.46
N ALA A 35 -23.50 -37.70 6.25
CA ALA A 35 -23.92 -38.18 4.94
C ALA A 35 -25.12 -37.40 4.36
N THR A 36 -26.04 -36.90 5.19
CA THR A 36 -27.17 -36.07 4.71
C THR A 36 -26.79 -34.64 4.35
N TYR A 37 -25.67 -34.10 4.85
CA TYR A 37 -25.17 -32.75 4.49
C TYR A 37 -24.02 -32.76 3.48
N ALA A 38 -23.17 -33.79 3.45
CA ALA A 38 -22.05 -33.87 2.51
C ALA A 38 -22.48 -34.21 1.08
N VAL A 39 -23.54 -35.02 0.91
CA VAL A 39 -24.01 -35.44 -0.42
C VAL A 39 -24.70 -34.29 -1.19
N PRO A 40 -25.58 -33.45 -0.58
CA PRO A 40 -26.11 -32.27 -1.26
C PRO A 40 -25.02 -31.26 -1.64
N TYR A 41 -24.05 -30.99 -0.76
CA TYR A 41 -22.97 -30.03 -1.02
C TYR A 41 -22.01 -30.50 -2.13
N ALA A 42 -21.64 -31.79 -2.15
CA ALA A 42 -20.79 -32.33 -3.21
C ALA A 42 -21.50 -32.39 -4.57
N VAL A 43 -22.82 -32.65 -4.58
CA VAL A 43 -23.64 -32.65 -5.81
C VAL A 43 -23.87 -31.21 -6.32
N GLU A 44 -24.11 -30.25 -5.43
CA GLU A 44 -24.23 -28.82 -5.76
C GLU A 44 -22.90 -28.26 -6.31
N LYS A 45 -21.75 -28.59 -5.69
CA LYS A 45 -20.41 -28.24 -6.17
C LYS A 45 -20.08 -28.90 -7.52
N ALA A 46 -20.53 -30.13 -7.76
CA ALA A 46 -20.31 -30.84 -9.03
C ALA A 46 -21.20 -30.30 -10.16
N LEU A 47 -22.44 -29.91 -9.86
CA LEU A 47 -23.34 -29.24 -10.81
C LEU A 47 -22.82 -27.84 -11.15
N TYR A 48 -22.36 -27.07 -10.15
CA TYR A 48 -21.74 -25.76 -10.34
C TYR A 48 -20.43 -25.82 -11.13
N ARG A 49 -19.57 -26.82 -10.88
CA ARG A 49 -18.35 -27.05 -11.69
C ARG A 49 -18.69 -27.38 -13.14
N LYS A 50 -19.74 -28.16 -13.40
CA LYS A 50 -20.10 -28.60 -14.76
C LYS A 50 -20.78 -27.48 -15.56
N GLU A 51 -21.59 -26.65 -14.92
CA GLU A 51 -22.12 -25.43 -15.52
C GLU A 51 -21.01 -24.40 -15.78
N ASN A 52 -20.09 -24.16 -14.84
CA ASN A 52 -18.99 -23.21 -15.06
C ASN A 52 -17.97 -23.68 -16.10
N LEU A 53 -17.61 -24.97 -16.17
CA LEU A 53 -16.71 -25.46 -17.24
C LEU A 53 -17.34 -25.29 -18.63
N ALA A 54 -18.61 -25.66 -18.79
CA ALA A 54 -19.32 -25.53 -20.05
C ALA A 54 -19.57 -24.06 -20.42
N THR A 55 -19.80 -23.19 -19.43
CA THR A 55 -19.96 -21.75 -19.63
C THR A 55 -18.63 -21.10 -19.98
N ASN A 56 -17.52 -21.50 -19.34
CA ASN A 56 -16.17 -21.01 -19.62
C ASN A 56 -15.66 -21.44 -21.01
N GLU A 57 -15.93 -22.67 -21.45
CA GLU A 57 -15.52 -23.15 -22.79
C GLU A 57 -16.36 -22.50 -23.92
N VAL A 58 -17.62 -22.18 -23.65
CA VAL A 58 -18.48 -21.38 -24.54
C VAL A 58 -18.11 -19.90 -24.50
N LEU A 59 -17.71 -19.36 -23.35
CA LEU A 59 -17.29 -17.97 -23.15
C LEU A 59 -15.92 -17.69 -23.76
N ASP A 60 -14.96 -18.61 -23.69
CA ASP A 60 -13.65 -18.48 -24.33
C ASP A 60 -13.80 -18.46 -25.87
N LYS A 61 -14.68 -19.31 -26.42
CA LYS A 61 -15.08 -19.21 -27.83
C LYS A 61 -15.81 -17.91 -28.17
N THR A 62 -16.67 -17.42 -27.28
CA THR A 62 -17.38 -16.15 -27.48
C THR A 62 -16.45 -14.94 -27.37
N TYR A 63 -15.41 -15.03 -26.54
CA TYR A 63 -14.34 -14.03 -26.37
C TYR A 63 -13.49 -13.98 -27.64
N GLN A 64 -12.98 -15.13 -28.10
CA GLN A 64 -12.23 -15.24 -29.36
C GLN A 64 -13.05 -14.77 -30.57
N GLU A 65 -14.36 -15.07 -30.63
CA GLU A 65 -15.25 -14.62 -31.71
C GLU A 65 -15.59 -13.12 -31.66
N LYS A 66 -15.75 -12.54 -30.46
CA LYS A 66 -15.99 -11.10 -30.30
C LYS A 66 -14.72 -10.29 -30.54
N GLU A 67 -13.57 -10.78 -30.11
CA GLU A 67 -12.25 -10.21 -30.36
C GLU A 67 -11.93 -10.23 -31.87
N ALA A 68 -12.16 -11.36 -32.55
CA ALA A 68 -11.98 -11.45 -34.01
C ALA A 68 -12.92 -10.51 -34.80
N LYS A 69 -14.19 -10.40 -34.41
CA LYS A 69 -15.15 -9.45 -35.03
C LYS A 69 -14.82 -7.99 -34.71
N HIS A 70 -14.25 -7.71 -33.53
CA HIS A 70 -13.80 -6.37 -33.15
C HIS A 70 -12.54 -5.97 -33.94
N LEU A 71 -11.59 -6.88 -34.11
CA LEU A 71 -10.41 -6.70 -34.96
C LEU A 71 -10.80 -6.47 -36.44
N GLU A 72 -11.74 -7.25 -37.00
CA GLU A 72 -12.29 -7.00 -38.34
C GLU A 72 -13.04 -5.64 -38.44
N GLY A 73 -13.69 -5.23 -37.35
CA GLY A 73 -14.34 -3.93 -37.21
C GLY A 73 -13.36 -2.76 -37.19
N LEU A 74 -12.23 -2.92 -36.48
CA LEU A 74 -11.14 -1.96 -36.42
C LEU A 74 -10.40 -1.85 -37.78
N GLU A 75 -10.17 -2.96 -38.47
CA GLU A 75 -9.63 -2.95 -39.85
C GLU A 75 -10.61 -2.33 -40.87
N ARG A 76 -11.92 -2.39 -40.61
CA ARG A 76 -12.94 -1.67 -41.41
C ARG A 76 -12.99 -0.18 -41.09
N LEU A 77 -12.76 0.22 -39.84
CA LEU A 77 -12.66 1.62 -39.41
C LEU A 77 -11.39 2.29 -39.94
N ASP A 78 -10.27 1.57 -40.03
CA ASP A 78 -9.00 2.03 -40.62
C ASP A 78 -9.15 2.30 -42.15
N ARG A 79 -10.05 1.58 -42.83
CA ARG A 79 -10.38 1.81 -44.24
C ARG A 79 -11.33 2.98 -44.50
N ASN A 80 -12.13 3.41 -43.51
CA ASN A 80 -13.25 4.34 -43.74
C ASN A 80 -13.18 5.69 -42.99
N THR A 81 -12.15 5.99 -42.20
CA THR A 81 -12.08 7.26 -41.44
C THR A 81 -11.04 8.25 -41.99
N SER A 82 -11.42 8.95 -43.05
CA SER A 82 -10.74 10.16 -43.55
C SER A 82 -11.13 11.42 -42.76
N ARG A 83 -10.87 11.48 -41.45
CA ARG A 83 -10.96 12.74 -40.66
C ARG A 83 -9.78 12.88 -39.70
N GLY A 84 -9.04 13.99 -39.86
CA GLY A 84 -7.62 14.12 -39.51
C GLY A 84 -7.25 14.44 -38.05
N SER A 85 -8.15 14.28 -37.07
CA SER A 85 -7.83 14.52 -35.65
C SER A 85 -7.29 13.25 -34.97
N ASN A 86 -8.00 12.13 -35.10
CA ASN A 86 -7.58 10.85 -34.52
C ASN A 86 -6.37 10.24 -35.25
N ARG A 87 -6.16 10.61 -36.52
CA ARG A 87 -4.96 10.21 -37.27
C ARG A 87 -3.69 10.79 -36.66
N ARG A 88 -3.69 12.02 -36.12
CA ARG A 88 -2.49 12.59 -35.46
C ARG A 88 -2.14 11.84 -34.19
N LYS A 89 -3.10 11.64 -33.28
CA LYS A 89 -2.90 10.82 -32.06
C LYS A 89 -2.37 9.40 -32.38
N ILE A 90 -2.96 8.72 -33.37
CA ILE A 90 -2.53 7.37 -33.77
C ILE A 90 -1.17 7.38 -34.50
N ILE A 91 -0.89 8.41 -35.31
CA ILE A 91 0.41 8.58 -35.98
C ILE A 91 1.50 8.89 -34.96
N ASP A 92 1.23 9.72 -33.94
CA ASP A 92 2.17 10.06 -32.87
C ASP A 92 2.45 8.84 -31.98
N LEU A 93 1.43 8.02 -31.68
CA LEU A 93 1.59 6.71 -31.02
C LEU A 93 2.42 5.71 -31.84
N LYS A 94 2.15 5.59 -33.16
CA LYS A 94 2.93 4.72 -34.05
C LYS A 94 4.37 5.22 -34.28
N LYS A 95 4.58 6.54 -34.23
CA LYS A 95 5.91 7.16 -34.34
C LYS A 95 6.73 6.93 -33.07
N CYS A 96 6.09 7.07 -31.90
CA CYS A 96 6.65 6.69 -30.60
C CYS A 96 7.00 5.19 -30.55
N GLN A 97 6.16 4.31 -31.10
CA GLN A 97 6.48 2.87 -31.26
C GLN A 97 7.68 2.61 -32.20
N GLY A 98 7.79 3.32 -33.32
CA GLY A 98 8.89 3.18 -34.27
C GLY A 98 10.23 3.70 -33.74
N GLU A 99 10.21 4.68 -32.85
CA GLU A 99 11.39 5.19 -32.15
C GLU A 99 11.78 4.27 -30.97
N ARG A 100 10.79 3.72 -30.23
CA ARG A 100 11.00 2.72 -29.16
C ARG A 100 11.57 1.38 -29.66
N GLN A 101 11.12 0.88 -30.81
CA GLN A 101 11.69 -0.33 -31.42
C GLN A 101 13.15 -0.13 -31.88
N LYS A 102 13.53 1.09 -32.26
CA LYS A 102 14.92 1.43 -32.61
C LYS A 102 15.80 1.57 -31.36
N ALA A 103 15.27 2.12 -30.27
CA ALA A 103 15.96 2.19 -28.98
C ALA A 103 16.18 0.80 -28.35
N ASN A 104 15.17 -0.09 -28.40
CA ASN A 104 15.27 -1.47 -27.91
C ASN A 104 16.21 -2.35 -28.76
N ALA A 105 16.41 -2.04 -30.05
CA ALA A 105 17.38 -2.73 -30.89
C ALA A 105 18.84 -2.29 -30.64
N GLN A 106 19.06 -1.21 -29.89
CA GLN A 106 20.39 -0.64 -29.61
C GLN A 106 20.83 -0.69 -28.13
N SER A 107 19.93 -0.95 -27.18
CA SER A 107 20.27 -1.05 -25.75
C SER A 107 20.31 -2.51 -25.28
N SER A 108 21.50 -3.08 -25.21
CA SER A 108 21.77 -4.36 -24.56
C SER A 108 22.11 -4.19 -23.07
N THR A 109 21.48 -3.24 -22.38
CA THR A 109 21.70 -3.00 -20.94
C THR A 109 20.42 -2.55 -20.27
N THR A 110 19.98 -3.36 -19.30
CA THR A 110 18.93 -3.10 -18.31
C THR A 110 19.19 -1.79 -17.58
N SER A 111 18.30 -0.81 -17.72
CA SER A 111 18.14 0.24 -16.72
C SER A 111 16.71 0.80 -16.77
N ALA A 112 15.97 0.58 -15.69
CA ALA A 112 14.66 1.18 -15.40
C ALA A 112 14.70 2.72 -15.29
N ASN A 113 15.89 3.34 -15.43
CA ASN A 113 16.10 4.78 -15.25
C ASN A 113 16.04 5.60 -16.55
N ALA A 114 15.94 4.99 -17.75
CA ALA A 114 15.85 5.74 -19.00
C ALA A 114 14.42 6.22 -19.34
N PHE A 115 13.40 5.85 -18.54
CA PHE A 115 12.00 6.20 -18.81
C PHE A 115 11.53 7.48 -18.09
N PHE A 116 12.30 7.99 -17.13
CA PHE A 116 11.92 9.15 -16.30
C PHE A 116 12.47 10.49 -16.81
N CYS A 117 13.00 10.54 -18.04
CA CYS A 117 13.58 11.77 -18.62
C CYS A 117 12.95 12.21 -19.95
N ASP A 118 12.09 11.42 -20.60
CA ASP A 118 11.63 11.69 -21.97
C ASP A 118 10.09 11.72 -22.13
N TYR A 119 9.39 12.41 -21.22
CA TYR A 119 8.08 13.02 -21.53
C TYR A 119 8.13 14.54 -21.38
N GLU A 120 9.24 15.15 -21.80
CA GLU A 120 9.11 16.50 -22.35
C GLU A 120 8.46 16.39 -23.73
N THR A 121 7.34 17.08 -23.93
CA THR A 121 6.67 17.36 -25.22
C THR A 121 5.64 16.36 -25.77
N SER A 122 4.53 16.15 -25.06
CA SER A 122 3.23 16.23 -25.73
C SER A 122 2.12 16.80 -24.85
N ASN A 123 1.93 18.12 -24.95
CA ASN A 123 0.69 18.88 -24.71
C ASN A 123 -0.25 18.38 -23.59
N ASN A 124 0.27 18.16 -22.37
CA ASN A 124 -0.58 18.19 -21.19
C ASN A 124 -0.57 19.62 -20.63
N GLU A 125 -1.55 20.40 -21.07
CA GLU A 125 -1.95 21.58 -20.33
C GLU A 125 -2.53 21.04 -19.01
N ILE A 126 -1.76 21.19 -17.92
CA ILE A 126 -2.14 21.47 -16.52
C ILE A 126 -0.87 21.22 -15.68
N ILE A 127 -0.12 22.28 -15.42
CA ILE A 127 0.42 22.48 -14.07
C ILE A 127 -0.44 23.61 -13.54
N THR A 128 -1.43 23.30 -12.71
CA THR A 128 -1.93 24.34 -11.81
C THR A 128 -0.74 24.67 -10.92
N ASN A 129 -0.07 25.79 -11.16
CA ASN A 129 0.86 26.38 -10.21
C ASN A 129 0.04 27.38 -9.41
N VAL A 130 -0.93 26.86 -8.64
CA VAL A 130 -1.78 27.68 -7.79
C VAL A 130 -0.86 28.27 -6.73
N ASP A 131 -0.77 29.59 -6.69
CA ASP A 131 0.00 30.27 -5.65
C ASP A 131 -0.78 30.30 -4.33
N GLU A 132 -0.11 30.73 -3.26
CA GLU A 132 -0.70 30.76 -1.92
C GLU A 132 -1.97 31.62 -1.82
N ASN A 133 -2.01 32.77 -2.50
CA ASN A 133 -3.18 33.66 -2.45
C ASN A 133 -4.35 33.03 -3.18
N GLU A 134 -4.09 32.40 -4.32
CA GLU A 134 -5.09 31.68 -5.09
C GLU A 134 -5.60 30.43 -4.35
N ALA A 135 -4.70 29.69 -3.69
CA ALA A 135 -5.04 28.56 -2.83
C ALA A 135 -6.04 28.97 -1.74
N LEU A 136 -5.70 30.02 -0.98
CA LEU A 136 -6.55 30.57 0.08
C LEU A 136 -7.88 31.08 -0.47
N ALA A 137 -7.86 31.78 -1.60
CA ALA A 137 -9.07 32.27 -2.26
C ALA A 137 -10.01 31.14 -2.71
N ASN A 138 -9.45 29.98 -3.08
CA ASN A 138 -10.19 28.77 -3.44
C ASN A 138 -10.54 27.89 -2.23
N GLY A 139 -10.29 28.36 -1.00
CA GLY A 139 -10.63 27.69 0.24
C GLY A 139 -9.75 26.49 0.55
N TYR A 140 -8.54 26.42 -0.03
CA TYR A 140 -7.54 25.44 0.38
C TYR A 140 -6.76 25.94 1.60
N GLN A 141 -6.40 25.01 2.48
CA GLN A 141 -5.36 25.15 3.48
C GLN A 141 -4.02 24.77 2.82
N PRO A 142 -3.08 25.71 2.66
CA PRO A 142 -1.81 25.39 2.03
C PRO A 142 -0.89 24.62 2.98
N ILE A 143 -0.15 23.68 2.42
CA ILE A 143 0.88 22.87 3.08
C ILE A 143 2.21 23.19 2.40
N ARG A 144 3.10 23.80 3.17
CA ARG A 144 4.43 24.27 2.75
C ARG A 144 5.54 23.46 3.42
N THR A 145 5.26 22.91 4.60
CA THR A 145 6.23 22.14 5.37
C THR A 145 5.66 20.80 5.81
N VAL A 146 6.56 19.90 6.21
CA VAL A 146 6.20 18.58 6.74
C VAL A 146 5.37 18.71 8.03
N LYS A 147 5.65 19.73 8.86
CA LYS A 147 4.85 19.98 10.07
C LYS A 147 3.40 20.34 9.74
N GLU A 148 3.17 21.17 8.73
CA GLU A 148 1.81 21.48 8.26
C GLU A 148 1.10 20.23 7.70
N LEU A 149 1.82 19.33 7.04
CA LEU A 149 1.27 18.04 6.57
C LEU A 149 0.88 17.13 7.74
N VAL A 150 1.73 17.02 8.75
CA VAL A 150 1.44 16.23 9.96
C VAL A 150 0.23 16.83 10.69
N GLU A 151 0.12 18.15 10.78
CA GLU A 151 -1.06 18.79 11.38
C GLU A 151 -2.33 18.52 10.55
N ALA A 152 -2.25 18.61 9.23
CA ALA A 152 -3.35 18.24 8.34
C ALA A 152 -3.83 16.81 8.62
N SER A 153 -2.89 15.88 8.85
CA SER A 153 -3.18 14.46 9.11
C SER A 153 -4.00 14.18 10.39
N SER A 154 -4.19 15.19 11.25
CA SER A 154 -5.02 15.09 12.46
C SER A 154 -6.52 15.33 12.20
N HIS A 155 -6.87 15.78 10.99
CA HIS A 155 -8.25 16.02 10.56
C HIS A 155 -8.76 14.83 9.75
N THR A 156 -10.04 14.74 9.40
CA THR A 156 -10.54 13.63 8.53
C THR A 156 -11.17 14.13 7.24
N ASP A 157 -11.17 15.44 7.05
CA ASP A 157 -11.80 16.16 5.95
C ASP A 157 -11.09 17.52 5.82
N GLY A 158 -11.43 18.30 4.80
CA GLY A 158 -10.83 19.59 4.51
C GLY A 158 -10.37 19.69 3.06
N LYS A 159 -9.85 20.86 2.70
CA LYS A 159 -9.25 21.10 1.39
C LYS A 159 -7.79 21.47 1.61
N TYR A 160 -6.88 20.61 1.22
CA TYR A 160 -5.44 20.81 1.38
C TYR A 160 -4.77 20.94 0.02
N ILE A 161 -3.76 21.80 -0.07
CA ILE A 161 -2.95 21.97 -1.28
C ILE A 161 -1.47 22.06 -0.93
N LEU A 162 -0.61 21.31 -1.63
CA LEU A 162 0.83 21.46 -1.47
C LEU A 162 1.32 22.73 -2.20
N LEU A 163 2.25 23.45 -1.59
CA LEU A 163 2.97 24.57 -2.21
C LEU A 163 4.49 24.34 -2.29
N ALA A 164 4.94 23.17 -1.84
CA ALA A 164 6.33 22.75 -1.85
C ALA A 164 6.44 21.23 -1.94
N ASP A 165 7.57 20.77 -2.46
CA ASP A 165 7.98 19.38 -2.31
C ASP A 165 8.37 19.13 -0.84
N LEU A 166 8.03 17.95 -0.32
CA LEU A 166 8.23 17.60 1.08
C LEU A 166 9.12 16.36 1.19
N ASP A 167 10.05 16.34 2.14
CA ASP A 167 10.84 15.16 2.49
C ASP A 167 10.35 14.58 3.82
N MET A 168 9.81 13.37 3.79
CA MET A 168 9.27 12.67 4.95
C MET A 168 10.27 11.75 5.66
N SER A 169 11.56 11.80 5.31
CA SER A 169 12.59 10.90 5.87
C SER A 169 12.66 10.90 7.41
N GLU A 170 12.31 12.02 8.07
CA GLU A 170 12.30 12.16 9.53
C GLU A 170 10.94 11.89 10.20
N VAL A 171 9.93 11.47 9.43
CA VAL A 171 8.55 11.23 9.93
C VAL A 171 8.22 9.75 9.93
N ASP A 172 7.84 9.23 11.10
CA ASP A 172 7.19 7.92 11.19
C ASP A 172 5.69 8.09 10.88
N TRP A 173 5.31 7.88 9.62
CA TRP A 173 3.97 8.19 9.16
C TRP A 173 2.94 7.19 9.69
N GLN A 174 1.85 7.71 10.22
CA GLN A 174 0.68 6.92 10.60
C GLN A 174 -0.41 7.08 9.53
N PRO A 175 -0.91 5.98 8.94
CA PRO A 175 -2.03 6.06 8.00
C PRO A 175 -3.25 6.71 8.65
N TRP A 176 -3.82 7.72 7.98
CA TRP A 176 -4.97 8.47 8.46
C TRP A 176 -6.16 8.33 7.51
N ASP A 177 -7.38 8.45 8.05
CA ASP A 177 -8.62 8.36 7.28
C ASP A 177 -9.01 9.75 6.77
N PHE A 178 -9.19 9.91 5.46
CA PHE A 178 -9.42 11.20 4.84
C PHE A 178 -10.57 11.18 3.81
N ALA A 179 -11.48 12.15 3.93
CA ALA A 179 -12.67 12.29 3.07
C ALA A 179 -12.72 13.63 2.29
N GLY A 180 -11.69 14.46 2.41
CA GLY A 180 -11.64 15.79 1.80
C GLY A 180 -11.00 15.84 0.41
N THR A 181 -10.46 17.01 0.05
CA THR A 181 -9.69 17.21 -1.19
C THR A 181 -8.22 17.43 -0.86
N PHE A 182 -7.35 16.62 -1.45
CA PHE A 182 -5.90 16.77 -1.36
C PHE A 182 -5.32 17.07 -2.74
N GLU A 183 -4.90 18.31 -2.96
CA GLU A 183 -4.33 18.79 -4.21
C GLU A 183 -2.80 18.84 -4.09
N GLY A 184 -2.11 17.99 -4.82
CA GLY A 184 -0.65 17.97 -4.86
C GLY A 184 -0.06 19.16 -5.60
N ASN A 185 -0.83 19.85 -6.45
CA ASN A 185 -0.42 21.06 -7.18
C ASN A 185 0.87 20.84 -8.01
N GLY A 186 1.13 19.59 -8.42
CA GLY A 186 2.36 19.20 -9.11
C GLY A 186 3.58 18.96 -8.21
N HIS A 187 3.42 19.05 -6.89
CA HIS A 187 4.48 18.79 -5.92
C HIS A 187 4.59 17.31 -5.54
N VAL A 188 5.75 16.98 -4.99
CA VAL A 188 6.14 15.63 -4.61
C VAL A 188 6.38 15.52 -3.11
N ILE A 189 5.82 14.47 -2.52
CA ILE A 189 6.18 13.99 -1.19
C ILE A 189 7.17 12.84 -1.37
N TYR A 190 8.39 13.03 -0.89
CA TYR A 190 9.49 12.08 -0.95
C TYR A 190 9.59 11.25 0.34
N ASN A 191 10.13 10.04 0.21
CA ASN A 191 10.56 9.19 1.32
C ASN A 191 9.46 8.85 2.34
N LEU A 192 8.20 8.76 1.89
CA LEU A 192 7.11 8.29 2.74
C LEU A 192 7.45 6.90 3.30
N LYS A 193 7.43 6.74 4.62
CA LYS A 193 7.65 5.46 5.28
C LYS A 193 6.47 5.09 6.17
N VAL A 194 5.87 3.94 5.90
CA VAL A 194 4.72 3.40 6.65
C VAL A 194 5.07 2.01 7.16
N THR A 195 5.10 1.86 8.48
CA THR A 195 5.45 0.59 9.15
C THR A 195 4.37 0.07 10.10
N SER A 196 3.25 0.78 10.17
CA SER A 196 2.09 0.44 11.01
C SER A 196 0.80 0.39 10.18
N LEU A 197 -0.14 -0.40 10.69
CA LEU A 197 -1.51 -0.44 10.18
C LEU A 197 -2.33 0.74 10.73
N SER A 198 -3.44 1.05 10.06
CA SER A 198 -4.48 1.96 10.52
C SER A 198 -4.98 1.61 11.92
N SER A 199 -5.50 2.60 12.63
CA SER A 199 -6.09 2.39 13.97
C SER A 199 -7.48 1.75 13.92
N THR A 200 -8.14 1.80 12.78
CA THR A 200 -9.51 1.33 12.53
C THR A 200 -9.54 0.26 11.44
N THR A 201 -10.60 -0.54 11.45
CA THR A 201 -10.87 -1.56 10.43
C THR A 201 -12.03 -1.17 9.53
N THR A 202 -12.00 -1.61 8.28
CA THR A 202 -13.14 -1.55 7.34
C THR A 202 -13.57 -2.96 6.96
N VAL A 203 -14.87 -3.16 6.76
CA VAL A 203 -15.41 -4.45 6.29
C VAL A 203 -15.04 -4.66 4.82
N THR A 204 -14.27 -5.71 4.54
CA THR A 204 -13.89 -6.13 3.18
C THR A 204 -14.45 -7.52 2.86
N TYR A 205 -14.35 -7.90 1.59
CA TYR A 205 -14.91 -9.16 1.07
C TYR A 205 -13.85 -9.95 0.29
N ASP A 206 -13.86 -11.27 0.44
CA ASP A 206 -13.16 -12.17 -0.49
C ASP A 206 -14.03 -12.54 -1.70
N GLY A 207 -13.49 -13.36 -2.62
CA GLY A 207 -14.22 -13.87 -3.78
C GLY A 207 -15.48 -14.69 -3.44
N ASN A 208 -15.57 -15.22 -2.22
CA ASN A 208 -16.76 -15.93 -1.74
C ASN A 208 -17.77 -15.03 -1.02
N TYR A 209 -17.51 -13.71 -0.98
CA TYR A 209 -18.27 -12.70 -0.24
C TYR A 209 -18.28 -12.91 1.28
N LYS A 210 -17.27 -13.59 1.82
CA LYS A 210 -17.06 -13.63 3.28
C LYS A 210 -16.49 -12.28 3.72
N THR A 211 -16.95 -11.80 4.86
CA THR A 211 -16.57 -10.50 5.42
C THR A 211 -15.40 -10.61 6.39
N TYR A 212 -14.54 -9.60 6.37
CA TYR A 212 -13.39 -9.47 7.25
C TYR A 212 -13.30 -8.04 7.79
N ASP A 213 -12.94 -7.89 9.06
CA ASP A 213 -12.58 -6.60 9.65
C ASP A 213 -11.11 -6.34 9.34
N THR A 214 -10.87 -5.51 8.34
CA THR A 214 -9.56 -5.41 7.69
C THR A 214 -8.91 -4.08 8.01
N TYR A 215 -7.67 -4.14 8.46
CA TYR A 215 -6.81 -2.98 8.64
C TYR A 215 -6.22 -2.56 7.30
N SER A 216 -5.68 -1.34 7.25
CA SER A 216 -5.14 -0.79 6.03
C SER A 216 -3.83 -0.04 6.27
N ALA A 217 -3.01 0.12 5.23
CA ALA A 217 -1.82 0.96 5.31
C ALA A 217 -1.52 1.64 3.97
N GLY A 218 -0.95 2.84 4.06
CA GLY A 218 -0.61 3.71 2.94
C GLY A 218 -0.42 5.15 3.43
N PHE A 219 -0.30 6.10 2.50
CA PHE A 219 -0.39 7.52 2.86
C PHE A 219 -1.73 7.81 3.56
N PHE A 220 -2.83 7.27 3.01
CA PHE A 220 -4.11 7.18 3.68
C PHE A 220 -4.39 5.75 4.16
N GLY A 221 -4.96 5.63 5.37
CA GLY A 221 -5.57 4.37 5.82
C GLY A 221 -6.82 4.08 5.00
N LYS A 222 -7.78 5.02 5.04
CA LYS A 222 -8.97 5.02 4.19
C LYS A 222 -9.11 6.36 3.47
N LEU A 223 -9.35 6.32 2.16
CA LEU A 223 -9.65 7.48 1.34
C LEU A 223 -11.09 7.43 0.84
N SER A 224 -11.89 8.45 1.16
CA SER A 224 -13.26 8.64 0.64
C SER A 224 -13.43 9.97 -0.09
N GLY A 225 -12.33 10.71 -0.25
CA GLY A 225 -12.27 12.01 -0.89
C GLY A 225 -11.59 11.98 -2.26
N SER A 226 -10.94 13.09 -2.62
CA SER A 226 -10.21 13.23 -3.88
C SER A 226 -8.74 13.56 -3.68
N VAL A 227 -7.88 12.97 -4.50
CA VAL A 227 -6.44 13.27 -4.58
C VAL A 227 -6.08 13.58 -6.02
N SER A 228 -5.44 14.72 -6.26
CA SER A 228 -5.03 15.14 -7.61
C SER A 228 -3.61 15.67 -7.64
N ASN A 229 -2.91 15.51 -8.78
CA ASN A 229 -1.62 16.12 -9.09
C ASN A 229 -0.52 15.92 -8.01
N LEU A 230 -0.51 14.78 -7.33
CA LEU A 230 0.41 14.46 -6.25
C LEU A 230 1.47 13.45 -6.68
N GLY A 231 2.73 13.73 -6.37
CA GLY A 231 3.81 12.74 -6.41
C GLY A 231 4.03 12.08 -5.04
N LEU A 232 4.15 10.75 -5.00
CA LEU A 232 4.67 9.97 -3.87
C LEU A 232 5.86 9.15 -4.36
N ILE A 233 7.07 9.63 -4.08
CA ILE A 233 8.31 9.10 -4.67
C ILE A 233 9.25 8.56 -3.58
N GLY A 234 9.79 7.37 -3.79
CA GLY A 234 10.60 6.68 -2.79
C GLY A 234 9.75 6.19 -1.61
N ALA A 235 8.46 5.95 -1.84
CA ALA A 235 7.55 5.49 -0.81
C ALA A 235 7.86 4.04 -0.42
N ASN A 236 7.77 3.73 0.87
CA ASN A 236 7.98 2.40 1.42
C ASN A 236 6.87 2.06 2.43
N VAL A 237 6.01 1.12 2.08
CA VAL A 237 4.95 0.59 2.95
C VAL A 237 5.29 -0.86 3.27
N THR A 238 5.81 -1.12 4.47
CA THR A 238 6.27 -2.47 4.86
C THR A 238 5.60 -2.89 6.16
N ILE A 239 4.74 -3.91 6.09
CA ILE A 239 3.94 -4.38 7.22
C ILE A 239 4.20 -5.87 7.47
N LYS A 240 4.32 -6.22 8.76
CA LYS A 240 4.22 -7.61 9.23
C LYS A 240 3.03 -7.71 10.16
N SER A 241 2.07 -8.59 9.87
CA SER A 241 0.84 -8.66 10.67
C SER A 241 0.16 -10.02 10.64
N GLU A 242 -0.47 -10.41 11.75
CA GLU A 242 -1.40 -11.54 11.80
C GLU A 242 -2.86 -11.11 11.49
N ASN A 243 -3.11 -9.81 11.33
CA ASN A 243 -4.42 -9.27 11.02
C ASN A 243 -4.67 -9.23 9.51
N TYR A 244 -5.95 -9.28 9.10
CA TYR A 244 -6.34 -8.97 7.72
C TYR A 244 -5.90 -7.56 7.37
N ALA A 245 -5.18 -7.42 6.26
CA ALA A 245 -4.56 -6.16 5.87
C ALA A 245 -4.66 -5.90 4.37
N MET A 246 -4.90 -4.63 4.02
CA MET A 246 -4.93 -4.13 2.65
C MET A 246 -4.01 -2.92 2.50
N LEU A 247 -3.03 -3.04 1.63
CA LEU A 247 -1.95 -2.07 1.51
C LEU A 247 -1.96 -1.40 0.14
N GLY A 248 -1.68 -0.10 0.11
CA GLY A 248 -1.37 0.65 -1.11
C GLY A 248 -0.48 1.84 -0.78
N ILE A 249 0.32 2.33 -1.73
CA ILE A 249 1.18 3.50 -1.46
C ILE A 249 0.32 4.73 -1.16
N LEU A 250 -0.71 4.99 -1.99
CA LEU A 250 -1.59 6.14 -1.77
C LEU A 250 -2.63 5.82 -0.70
N ALA A 251 -3.33 4.70 -0.79
CA ALA A 251 -4.36 4.34 0.17
C ALA A 251 -4.42 2.83 0.40
N GLY A 252 -4.55 2.41 1.65
CA GLY A 252 -4.84 1.00 1.91
C GLY A 252 -6.28 0.63 1.51
N ILE A 253 -7.25 1.51 1.78
CA ILE A 253 -8.65 1.32 1.38
C ILE A 253 -9.23 2.58 0.71
N THR A 254 -10.05 2.41 -0.34
CA THR A 254 -10.87 3.49 -0.90
C THR A 254 -12.37 3.21 -0.83
N GLU A 255 -13.15 4.25 -0.61
CA GLU A 255 -14.61 4.23 -0.72
C GLU A 255 -15.07 5.41 -1.58
N ASN A 256 -15.38 5.14 -2.84
CA ASN A 256 -15.75 6.11 -3.87
C ASN A 256 -14.72 7.25 -4.06
N ALA A 257 -13.43 6.96 -3.82
CA ALA A 257 -12.36 7.93 -3.95
C ALA A 257 -12.14 8.36 -5.41
N GLN A 258 -11.64 9.58 -5.62
CA GLN A 258 -11.24 10.06 -6.95
C GLN A 258 -9.74 10.36 -6.96
N ILE A 259 -8.98 9.60 -7.73
CA ILE A 259 -7.53 9.75 -7.83
C ILE A 259 -7.20 10.16 -9.26
N ASP A 260 -6.55 11.30 -9.44
CA ASP A 260 -6.25 11.83 -10.78
C ASP A 260 -4.82 12.39 -10.87
N ASN A 261 -4.17 12.14 -12.01
CA ASN A 261 -2.87 12.72 -12.35
C ASN A 261 -1.80 12.58 -11.24
N CYS A 262 -1.78 11.42 -10.56
CA CYS A 262 -0.82 11.14 -9.50
C CYS A 262 0.38 10.36 -10.03
N GLU A 263 1.55 10.57 -9.43
CA GLU A 263 2.77 9.83 -9.72
C GLU A 263 3.24 9.05 -8.50
N ILE A 264 3.35 7.73 -8.65
CA ILE A 264 3.63 6.80 -7.57
C ILE A 264 4.89 6.01 -7.93
N TYR A 265 5.91 6.14 -7.09
CA TYR A 265 7.13 5.34 -7.17
C TYR A 265 7.48 4.80 -5.79
N GLY A 266 7.51 3.48 -5.64
CA GLY A 266 7.83 2.90 -4.35
C GLY A 266 7.72 1.39 -4.23
N TYR A 267 7.73 0.95 -2.98
CA TYR A 267 7.80 -0.42 -2.57
C TYR A 267 6.68 -0.72 -1.55
N VAL A 268 5.94 -1.81 -1.76
CA VAL A 268 4.92 -2.28 -0.83
C VAL A 268 5.21 -3.73 -0.47
N GLU A 269 5.26 -4.03 0.82
CA GLU A 269 5.47 -5.39 1.34
C GLU A 269 4.49 -5.71 2.46
N LEU A 270 3.85 -6.88 2.33
CA LEU A 270 3.08 -7.50 3.38
C LEU A 270 3.63 -8.91 3.67
N GLU A 271 4.08 -9.13 4.89
CA GLU A 271 4.24 -10.49 5.44
C GLU A 271 3.11 -10.76 6.42
N THR A 272 2.33 -11.81 6.19
CA THR A 272 1.14 -12.08 7.00
C THR A 272 0.83 -13.56 7.17
N SER A 273 0.04 -13.89 8.19
CA SER A 273 -0.57 -15.21 8.39
C SER A 273 -2.10 -15.15 8.27
N ALA A 274 -2.64 -14.04 7.79
CA ALA A 274 -4.06 -13.77 7.75
C ALA A 274 -4.70 -14.42 6.51
N VAL A 275 -5.85 -15.07 6.70
CA VAL A 275 -6.54 -15.81 5.61
C VAL A 275 -7.15 -14.94 4.51
N MET A 276 -6.95 -13.62 4.57
CA MET A 276 -7.35 -12.66 3.56
C MET A 276 -6.41 -11.46 3.65
N ASN A 277 -5.78 -11.12 2.53
CA ASN A 277 -4.81 -10.05 2.50
C ASN A 277 -4.62 -9.52 1.07
N GLY A 278 -4.07 -8.31 0.93
CA GLY A 278 -3.78 -7.80 -0.40
C GLY A 278 -2.83 -6.61 -0.47
N VAL A 279 -2.12 -6.54 -1.59
CA VAL A 279 -1.07 -5.57 -1.89
C VAL A 279 -1.36 -4.91 -3.23
N GLY A 280 -1.67 -3.62 -3.19
CA GLY A 280 -1.84 -2.77 -4.36
C GLY A 280 -0.68 -1.79 -4.51
N GLY A 281 -0.29 -1.44 -5.74
CA GLY A 281 0.69 -0.37 -5.95
C GLY A 281 0.14 1.01 -5.60
N LEU A 282 -1.12 1.29 -5.96
CA LEU A 282 -1.80 2.54 -5.63
C LEU A 282 -2.77 2.36 -4.46
N VAL A 283 -3.67 1.38 -4.57
CA VAL A 283 -4.77 1.12 -3.64
C VAL A 283 -4.82 -0.35 -3.23
N GLY A 284 -4.94 -0.63 -1.94
CA GLY A 284 -5.15 -2.00 -1.46
C GLY A 284 -6.53 -2.54 -1.83
N TYR A 285 -7.60 -1.99 -1.27
CA TYR A 285 -8.96 -2.49 -1.51
C TYR A 285 -9.95 -1.35 -1.70
N GLY A 286 -10.87 -1.44 -2.65
CA GLY A 286 -11.78 -0.32 -2.79
C GLY A 286 -12.63 -0.20 -4.05
N ASN A 287 -13.29 0.95 -4.11
CA ASN A 287 -13.97 1.47 -5.30
C ASN A 287 -13.70 2.97 -5.44
N GLY A 288 -14.03 3.52 -6.60
CA GLY A 288 -13.72 4.89 -6.98
C GLY A 288 -13.14 4.95 -8.38
N SER A 289 -12.27 5.93 -8.64
CA SER A 289 -11.54 6.04 -9.91
C SER A 289 -10.05 6.33 -9.70
N ALA A 290 -9.24 5.86 -10.65
CA ALA A 290 -7.82 6.17 -10.78
C ALA A 290 -7.54 6.53 -12.25
N ASN A 291 -7.29 7.80 -12.51
CA ASN A 291 -7.15 8.32 -13.87
C ASN A 291 -5.79 9.00 -14.07
N ASN A 292 -5.22 8.87 -15.26
CA ASN A 292 -4.02 9.60 -15.66
C ASN A 292 -2.80 9.38 -14.74
N CYS A 293 -2.74 8.27 -14.01
CA CYS A 293 -1.70 8.02 -13.03
C CYS A 293 -0.48 7.34 -13.65
N ARG A 294 0.72 7.68 -13.14
CA ARG A 294 1.97 6.99 -13.43
C ARG A 294 2.38 6.19 -12.20
N ILE A 295 2.52 4.88 -12.34
CA ILE A 295 2.75 3.96 -11.23
C ILE A 295 3.93 3.07 -11.58
N ASN A 296 4.99 3.13 -10.79
CA ASN A 296 6.14 2.25 -10.89
C ASN A 296 6.44 1.67 -9.52
N VAL A 297 6.13 0.39 -9.35
CA VAL A 297 6.05 -0.22 -8.03
C VAL A 297 6.69 -1.59 -7.99
N THR A 298 7.30 -1.88 -6.86
CA THR A 298 7.67 -3.24 -6.48
C THR A 298 6.75 -3.71 -5.35
N LEU A 299 6.11 -4.86 -5.56
CA LEU A 299 5.10 -5.40 -4.65
C LEU A 299 5.54 -6.76 -4.12
N VAL A 300 5.47 -6.95 -2.82
CA VAL A 300 5.81 -8.22 -2.17
C VAL A 300 4.67 -8.64 -1.27
N SER A 301 4.17 -9.85 -1.47
CA SER A 301 3.22 -10.49 -0.57
C SER A 301 3.74 -11.86 -0.16
N VAL A 302 3.73 -12.11 1.14
CA VAL A 302 4.24 -13.34 1.74
C VAL A 302 3.22 -13.86 2.74
N ASP A 303 2.64 -15.01 2.42
CA ASP A 303 1.95 -15.82 3.41
C ASP A 303 2.96 -16.62 4.24
N THR A 304 2.79 -16.55 5.55
CA THR A 304 3.64 -17.19 6.55
C THR A 304 2.97 -18.42 7.18
N ASP A 305 1.69 -18.68 6.92
CA ASP A 305 0.95 -19.84 7.43
C ASP A 305 0.77 -20.94 6.37
N LYS A 306 1.71 -21.88 6.35
CA LYS A 306 1.69 -23.02 5.42
C LYS A 306 0.51 -23.98 5.60
N GLU A 307 -0.18 -23.93 6.74
CA GLU A 307 -1.21 -24.90 7.09
C GLU A 307 -2.62 -24.39 6.75
N VAL A 308 -2.80 -23.06 6.72
CA VAL A 308 -4.09 -22.42 6.52
C VAL A 308 -4.08 -21.59 5.24
N LYS A 309 -4.83 -22.07 4.24
CA LYS A 309 -5.02 -21.37 2.99
C LYS A 309 -5.67 -20.01 3.20
N ASP A 310 -5.06 -18.99 2.62
CA ASP A 310 -5.56 -17.64 2.52
C ASP A 310 -6.10 -17.32 1.11
N GLU A 311 -6.61 -16.10 0.95
CA GLU A 311 -6.96 -15.50 -0.32
C GLU A 311 -6.08 -14.25 -0.47
N ASN A 312 -5.07 -14.33 -1.34
CA ASN A 312 -4.12 -13.26 -1.60
C ASN A 312 -4.50 -12.47 -2.86
N PHE A 313 -4.50 -11.14 -2.76
CA PHE A 313 -4.71 -10.27 -3.91
C PHE A 313 -3.49 -9.37 -4.16
N LEU A 314 -2.99 -9.33 -5.40
CA LEU A 314 -1.87 -8.46 -5.76
C LEU A 314 -2.15 -7.73 -7.07
N GLY A 315 -1.99 -6.40 -7.09
CA GLY A 315 -2.29 -5.60 -8.27
C GLY A 315 -1.45 -4.34 -8.42
N GLY A 316 -1.00 -4.01 -9.64
CA GLY A 316 -0.22 -2.80 -9.89
C GLY A 316 -0.94 -1.50 -9.52
N VAL A 317 -2.26 -1.45 -9.71
CA VAL A 317 -3.12 -0.34 -9.25
C VAL A 317 -3.91 -0.76 -8.02
N LEU A 318 -4.69 -1.84 -8.14
CA LEU A 318 -5.67 -2.26 -7.14
C LEU A 318 -5.47 -3.72 -6.77
N SER A 319 -5.36 -4.05 -5.48
CA SER A 319 -5.32 -5.46 -5.09
C SER A 319 -6.69 -6.13 -5.28
N ALA A 320 -7.77 -5.58 -4.72
CA ALA A 320 -9.12 -6.10 -4.92
C ALA A 320 -10.22 -5.02 -4.88
N GLY A 321 -11.25 -5.17 -5.71
CA GLY A 321 -12.43 -4.30 -5.72
C GLY A 321 -12.87 -3.89 -7.12
N TYR A 322 -13.35 -2.65 -7.28
CA TYR A 322 -13.95 -2.20 -8.54
C TYR A 322 -13.70 -0.70 -8.85
N LEU A 323 -12.43 -0.31 -8.96
CA LEU A 323 -12.11 1.03 -9.46
C LEU A 323 -12.37 1.13 -10.98
N ASP A 324 -12.80 2.32 -11.40
CA ASP A 324 -12.63 2.76 -12.78
C ASP A 324 -11.18 3.20 -12.98
N ILE A 325 -10.51 2.65 -13.99
CA ILE A 325 -9.08 2.89 -14.23
C ILE A 325 -8.89 3.34 -15.67
N ASP A 326 -8.57 4.61 -15.86
CA ASP A 326 -8.39 5.20 -17.19
C ASP A 326 -7.02 5.82 -17.38
N ASN A 327 -6.42 5.56 -18.55
CA ASN A 327 -5.21 6.24 -19.02
C ASN A 327 -4.03 6.20 -18.02
N CYS A 328 -3.91 5.11 -17.25
CA CYS A 328 -2.79 4.91 -16.32
C CYS A 328 -1.62 4.18 -17.00
N THR A 329 -0.40 4.52 -16.60
CA THR A 329 0.82 3.77 -16.96
C THR A 329 1.36 3.05 -15.74
N VAL A 330 1.55 1.73 -15.85
CA VAL A 330 1.95 0.86 -14.75
C VAL A 330 3.19 0.05 -15.13
N ILE A 331 4.22 0.14 -14.30
CA ILE A 331 5.39 -0.72 -14.27
C ILE A 331 5.34 -1.47 -12.94
N ILE A 332 5.26 -2.79 -13.00
CA ILE A 332 5.12 -3.63 -11.81
C ILE A 332 6.20 -4.70 -11.77
N ASP A 333 6.89 -4.79 -10.64
CA ASP A 333 7.69 -5.96 -10.26
C ASP A 333 7.05 -6.60 -9.02
N GLY A 334 6.20 -7.61 -9.23
CA GLY A 334 5.45 -8.30 -8.19
C GLY A 334 6.09 -9.62 -7.76
N TYR A 335 6.04 -9.91 -6.46
CA TYR A 335 6.56 -11.12 -5.84
C TYR A 335 5.51 -11.65 -4.86
N ASP A 336 4.94 -12.82 -5.14
CA ASP A 336 3.83 -13.38 -4.37
C ASP A 336 4.14 -14.81 -3.93
N SER A 337 4.28 -15.00 -2.62
CA SER A 337 4.67 -16.24 -1.98
C SER A 337 3.53 -16.79 -1.15
N ASP A 338 2.67 -17.58 -1.79
CA ASP A 338 1.36 -17.89 -1.25
C ASP A 338 1.16 -19.40 -1.01
N HIS A 339 0.59 -19.78 0.14
CA HIS A 339 0.16 -21.16 0.40
C HIS A 339 -1.36 -21.34 0.21
N GLY A 340 -2.08 -20.28 -0.16
CA GLY A 340 -3.51 -20.28 -0.43
C GLY A 340 -3.89 -20.23 -1.91
N TYR A 341 -4.50 -19.12 -2.31
CA TYR A 341 -4.92 -18.82 -3.66
C TYR A 341 -4.36 -17.49 -4.13
N VAL A 342 -3.66 -17.52 -5.26
CA VAL A 342 -3.06 -16.34 -5.88
C VAL A 342 -4.05 -15.67 -6.81
N HIS A 343 -4.31 -14.38 -6.56
CA HIS A 343 -5.09 -13.48 -7.41
C HIS A 343 -4.28 -12.24 -7.80
N SER A 344 -3.33 -12.46 -8.70
CA SER A 344 -2.37 -11.46 -9.14
C SER A 344 -2.73 -10.84 -10.49
N GLY A 345 -2.63 -9.52 -10.62
CA GLY A 345 -2.82 -8.85 -11.90
C GLY A 345 -1.87 -7.68 -12.13
N GLY A 346 -1.42 -7.51 -13.37
CA GLY A 346 -0.58 -6.37 -13.71
C GLY A 346 -1.25 -5.02 -13.44
N LEU A 347 -2.59 -4.95 -13.56
CA LEU A 347 -3.39 -3.78 -13.16
C LEU A 347 -4.21 -4.05 -11.89
N VAL A 348 -5.03 -5.09 -11.87
CA VAL A 348 -5.95 -5.42 -10.76
C VAL A 348 -5.79 -6.87 -10.34
N GLY A 349 -5.62 -7.15 -9.04
CA GLY A 349 -5.56 -8.53 -8.54
C GLY A 349 -6.89 -9.26 -8.74
N MET A 350 -7.93 -8.80 -8.06
CA MET A 350 -9.30 -9.29 -8.21
C MET A 350 -10.30 -8.17 -8.47
N TYR A 351 -11.05 -8.28 -9.59
CA TYR A 351 -12.19 -7.40 -9.85
C TYR A 351 -13.49 -8.00 -9.31
N ILE A 352 -14.05 -7.37 -8.29
CA ILE A 352 -15.27 -7.82 -7.60
C ILE A 352 -16.15 -6.64 -7.20
N LEU A 353 -17.46 -6.77 -7.42
CA LEU A 353 -18.45 -5.83 -6.88
C LEU A 353 -18.87 -6.25 -5.49
N TYR A 354 -18.82 -5.34 -4.53
CA TYR A 354 -19.27 -5.57 -3.17
C TYR A 354 -20.17 -4.43 -2.65
N PRO A 355 -21.07 -4.72 -1.69
CA PRO A 355 -21.56 -6.06 -1.34
C PRO A 355 -22.20 -6.77 -2.55
N ARG A 356 -22.52 -8.07 -2.44
CA ARG A 356 -23.03 -8.91 -3.57
C ARG A 356 -24.19 -8.30 -4.38
N THR A 357 -24.98 -7.43 -3.77
CA THR A 357 -26.13 -6.76 -4.41
C THR A 357 -25.76 -5.53 -5.23
N THR A 358 -24.49 -5.10 -5.20
CA THR A 358 -24.00 -3.95 -5.96
C THR A 358 -24.13 -4.21 -7.45
N ILE A 359 -24.76 -3.26 -8.14
CA ILE A 359 -24.88 -3.22 -9.59
C ILE A 359 -24.10 -1.98 -10.02
N TYR A 360 -22.98 -2.21 -10.70
CA TYR A 360 -22.11 -1.15 -11.19
C TYR A 360 -21.55 -1.55 -12.55
N GLU A 361 -21.48 -0.59 -13.48
CA GLU A 361 -20.84 -0.75 -14.77
C GLU A 361 -19.55 0.08 -14.79
N GLY A 362 -18.41 -0.58 -14.55
CA GLY A 362 -17.12 0.10 -14.48
C GLY A 362 -16.45 0.33 -15.82
N SER A 363 -15.27 0.94 -15.80
CA SER A 363 -14.43 1.20 -16.97
C SER A 363 -12.96 0.98 -16.66
N ILE A 364 -12.30 0.13 -17.45
CA ILE A 364 -10.85 -0.10 -17.41
C ILE A 364 -10.33 0.14 -18.81
N THR A 365 -9.86 1.35 -19.09
CA THR A 365 -9.56 1.80 -20.46
C THR A 365 -8.25 2.55 -20.61
N GLY A 366 -7.63 2.44 -21.78
CA GLY A 366 -6.48 3.29 -22.14
C GLY A 366 -5.20 3.04 -21.33
N ASN A 367 -5.12 1.97 -20.55
CA ASN A 367 -4.00 1.72 -19.65
C ASN A 367 -2.81 1.07 -20.37
N SER A 368 -1.59 1.34 -19.89
CA SER A 368 -0.36 0.68 -20.34
C SER A 368 0.28 -0.04 -19.17
N ILE A 369 0.47 -1.35 -19.26
CA ILE A 369 0.99 -2.20 -18.19
C ILE A 369 2.21 -2.97 -18.71
N THR A 370 3.31 -2.92 -17.96
CA THR A 370 4.55 -3.66 -18.24
C THR A 370 5.16 -4.16 -16.94
N GLY A 371 6.13 -5.08 -17.04
CA GLY A 371 6.84 -5.62 -15.88
C GLY A 371 6.50 -7.09 -15.64
N THR A 372 6.86 -7.61 -14.47
CA THR A 372 6.79 -9.04 -14.16
C THR A 372 6.07 -9.28 -12.85
N ILE A 373 5.23 -10.31 -12.77
CA ILE A 373 4.82 -10.90 -11.50
C ILE A 373 5.43 -12.30 -11.40
N SER A 374 6.29 -12.49 -10.41
CA SER A 374 6.82 -13.78 -9.99
C SER A 374 6.00 -14.30 -8.82
N PHE A 375 5.44 -15.50 -8.94
CA PHE A 375 4.55 -16.01 -7.89
C PHE A 375 4.64 -17.52 -7.71
N PHE A 376 4.24 -17.97 -6.53
CA PHE A 376 4.11 -19.37 -6.15
C PHE A 376 2.76 -19.59 -5.45
N GLU A 377 2.14 -20.76 -5.67
CA GLU A 377 0.88 -21.14 -5.01
C GLU A 377 0.99 -22.59 -4.50
N ASP A 378 1.14 -22.79 -3.18
CA ASP A 378 1.23 -24.12 -2.54
C ASP A 378 -0.14 -24.72 -2.21
N ASN A 379 -0.88 -25.14 -3.24
CA ASN A 379 -2.21 -25.69 -3.02
C ASN A 379 -2.42 -26.99 -3.81
N THR A 380 -3.38 -27.81 -3.39
CA THR A 380 -3.79 -29.03 -4.09
C THR A 380 -4.96 -28.80 -5.06
N ASP A 381 -5.80 -27.78 -4.80
CA ASP A 381 -6.90 -27.33 -5.68
C ASP A 381 -6.48 -26.00 -6.35
N ARG A 382 -5.31 -26.02 -7.01
CA ARG A 382 -4.62 -24.83 -7.53
C ARG A 382 -5.44 -24.08 -8.57
N ARG A 383 -5.36 -22.74 -8.56
CA ARG A 383 -6.02 -21.85 -9.53
C ARG A 383 -5.03 -20.86 -10.17
N ALA A 384 -4.06 -20.37 -9.41
CA ALA A 384 -2.92 -19.56 -9.87
C ALA A 384 -3.31 -18.47 -10.88
N TYR A 385 -4.21 -17.58 -10.48
CA TYR A 385 -4.67 -16.49 -11.33
C TYR A 385 -3.59 -15.41 -11.40
N CYS A 386 -2.91 -15.32 -12.53
CA CYS A 386 -1.98 -14.24 -12.83
C CYS A 386 -2.11 -13.80 -14.28
N LYS A 387 -2.48 -12.53 -14.52
CA LYS A 387 -2.68 -11.96 -15.87
C LYS A 387 -2.26 -10.50 -15.94
N GLY A 388 -1.94 -9.99 -17.13
CA GLY A 388 -1.50 -8.60 -17.30
C GLY A 388 -2.54 -7.54 -16.95
N LEU A 389 -3.83 -7.78 -17.24
CA LEU A 389 -4.89 -6.83 -16.91
C LEU A 389 -5.51 -7.11 -15.53
N ILE A 390 -6.25 -8.21 -15.39
CA ILE A 390 -6.92 -8.58 -14.12
C ILE A 390 -6.63 -10.04 -13.81
N GLY A 391 -6.19 -10.35 -12.59
CA GLY A 391 -5.96 -11.72 -12.14
C GLY A 391 -7.22 -12.57 -12.17
N GLU A 392 -8.16 -12.28 -11.25
CA GLU A 392 -9.48 -12.90 -11.20
C GLU A 392 -10.60 -11.88 -11.44
N VAL A 393 -11.61 -12.27 -12.23
CA VAL A 393 -12.80 -11.46 -12.50
C VAL A 393 -14.02 -12.17 -11.94
N MET A 394 -14.61 -11.59 -10.89
CA MET A 394 -15.83 -12.09 -10.25
C MET A 394 -17.09 -11.48 -10.88
N ASN A 395 -16.99 -10.27 -11.43
CA ASN A 395 -18.09 -9.54 -12.07
C ASN A 395 -17.65 -8.96 -13.41
N TRP A 396 -18.30 -9.38 -14.50
CA TRP A 396 -18.00 -8.93 -15.88
C TRP A 396 -18.82 -7.70 -16.29
N THR A 397 -18.94 -6.74 -15.39
CA THR A 397 -19.74 -5.53 -15.58
C THR A 397 -18.82 -4.32 -15.72
N PHE A 398 -17.87 -4.38 -16.64
CA PHE A 398 -17.00 -3.24 -16.95
C PHE A 398 -16.70 -3.17 -18.44
N ALA A 399 -16.54 -1.94 -18.94
CA ALA A 399 -15.95 -1.70 -20.25
C ALA A 399 -14.44 -1.93 -20.17
N ALA A 400 -13.89 -2.68 -21.11
CA ALA A 400 -12.46 -2.82 -21.28
C ALA A 400 -12.07 -2.53 -22.73
N ALA A 401 -11.24 -1.52 -22.94
CA ALA A 401 -10.82 -1.11 -24.27
C ALA A 401 -9.44 -0.45 -24.21
N THR A 402 -8.68 -0.60 -25.30
CA THR A 402 -7.42 0.12 -25.52
C THR A 402 -6.40 0.00 -24.38
N ASN A 403 -6.40 -1.13 -23.66
CA ASN A 403 -5.37 -1.47 -22.69
C ASN A 403 -4.22 -2.23 -23.36
N TYR A 404 -2.98 -1.89 -23.03
CA TYR A 404 -1.77 -2.48 -23.57
C TYR A 404 -1.04 -3.20 -22.43
N TYR A 405 -0.89 -4.51 -22.53
CA TYR A 405 -0.23 -5.35 -21.53
C TYR A 405 0.51 -6.52 -22.18
N GLN A 406 0.83 -6.39 -23.48
CA GLN A 406 1.51 -7.43 -24.25
C GLN A 406 2.93 -7.70 -23.74
N ASP A 407 3.55 -6.71 -23.10
CA ASP A 407 4.91 -6.80 -22.54
C ASP A 407 4.90 -7.16 -21.05
N PHE A 408 3.73 -7.48 -20.47
CA PHE A 408 3.63 -8.01 -19.11
C PHE A 408 4.07 -9.48 -19.08
N VAL A 409 4.86 -9.84 -18.07
CA VAL A 409 5.39 -11.19 -17.88
C VAL A 409 4.77 -11.84 -16.65
N ARG A 410 4.13 -12.98 -16.88
CA ARG A 410 3.73 -13.92 -15.82
C ARG A 410 4.85 -14.93 -15.60
N ASN A 411 5.41 -14.97 -14.40
CA ASN A 411 6.47 -15.91 -14.03
C ASN A 411 6.02 -16.80 -12.85
N GLU A 412 5.57 -18.02 -13.13
CA GLU A 412 5.16 -18.95 -12.07
C GLU A 412 6.33 -19.83 -11.64
N ILE A 413 6.56 -19.89 -10.34
CA ILE A 413 7.55 -20.75 -9.69
C ILE A 413 6.83 -21.99 -9.15
N PHE A 414 7.35 -23.17 -9.47
CA PHE A 414 6.75 -24.46 -9.05
C PHE A 414 7.57 -25.18 -7.97
N GLU A 415 8.87 -24.91 -7.93
CA GLU A 415 9.79 -25.43 -6.91
C GLU A 415 10.06 -24.29 -5.93
N TYR A 416 9.56 -24.42 -4.71
CA TYR A 416 9.55 -23.33 -3.74
C TYR A 416 10.13 -23.79 -2.41
N ASP A 417 11.35 -23.32 -2.16
CA ASP A 417 12.06 -23.57 -0.91
C ASP A 417 12.14 -22.29 -0.04
N THR A 418 11.94 -21.12 -0.64
CA THR A 418 12.14 -19.80 -0.02
C THR A 418 11.19 -18.76 -0.60
N ASN A 419 10.73 -17.83 0.23
CA ASN A 419 9.95 -16.65 -0.17
C ASN A 419 10.59 -15.89 -1.33
N LEU A 420 9.75 -15.41 -2.24
CA LEU A 420 10.12 -14.61 -3.39
C LEU A 420 10.31 -13.15 -2.97
N TYR A 421 11.48 -12.59 -3.30
CA TYR A 421 11.83 -11.19 -3.09
C TYR A 421 12.63 -10.66 -4.29
N PRO A 422 12.57 -9.35 -4.57
CA PRO A 422 13.29 -8.74 -5.69
C PRO A 422 14.83 -8.84 -5.55
N GLU A 423 15.33 -8.87 -4.32
CA GLU A 423 16.74 -9.10 -4.00
C GLU A 423 17.17 -10.58 -4.02
N GLY A 424 16.23 -11.51 -4.20
CA GLY A 424 16.45 -12.94 -4.03
C GLY A 424 16.52 -13.35 -2.55
N ASP A 425 17.44 -14.25 -2.19
CA ASP A 425 17.62 -14.66 -0.79
C ASP A 425 18.21 -13.51 0.04
N ARG A 426 17.35 -12.88 0.85
CA ARG A 426 17.69 -11.80 1.77
C ARG A 426 18.85 -12.12 2.72
N SER A 427 19.04 -13.38 3.10
CA SER A 427 20.10 -13.77 4.02
C SER A 427 21.50 -13.72 3.41
N THR A 428 21.58 -13.77 2.08
CA THR A 428 22.83 -13.77 1.31
C THR A 428 22.92 -12.63 0.30
N ALA A 429 21.89 -11.79 0.21
CA ALA A 429 21.80 -10.67 -0.72
C ALA A 429 22.95 -9.67 -0.53
N VAL A 430 23.67 -9.40 -1.62
CA VAL A 430 24.75 -8.40 -1.66
C VAL A 430 24.29 -7.21 -2.50
N LYS A 431 24.30 -6.02 -1.89
CA LYS A 431 23.96 -4.76 -2.56
C LYS A 431 25.17 -3.86 -2.78
N THR A 432 25.06 -3.00 -3.78
CA THR A 432 25.91 -1.84 -4.02
C THR A 432 25.07 -0.58 -3.93
N GLU A 433 25.69 0.51 -3.50
CA GLU A 433 25.06 1.81 -3.32
C GLU A 433 25.85 2.86 -4.08
N GLU A 434 25.15 3.69 -4.84
CA GLU A 434 25.67 4.86 -5.53
C GLU A 434 24.90 6.07 -5.03
N ILE A 435 25.60 7.06 -4.47
CA ILE A 435 24.98 8.30 -3.98
C ILE A 435 25.03 9.34 -5.10
N ILE A 436 23.86 9.84 -5.48
CA ILE A 436 23.69 10.94 -6.42
C ILE A 436 23.35 12.18 -5.59
N GLU A 437 24.27 13.13 -5.53
CA GLU A 437 24.08 14.37 -4.76
C GLU A 437 23.00 15.25 -5.40
N PRO A 438 22.21 15.98 -4.58
CA PRO A 438 21.25 16.96 -5.10
C PRO A 438 21.97 18.11 -5.83
N SER A 439 21.24 18.75 -6.73
CA SER A 439 21.66 19.98 -7.39
C SER A 439 20.50 20.99 -7.40
N PRO A 440 20.74 22.24 -7.83
CA PRO A 440 19.66 23.23 -7.93
C PRO A 440 18.53 22.85 -8.91
N ILE A 441 18.74 21.87 -9.79
CA ILE A 441 17.78 21.45 -10.82
C ILE A 441 17.38 19.97 -10.72
N SER A 442 17.97 19.21 -9.80
CA SER A 442 17.67 17.79 -9.61
C SER A 442 17.72 17.39 -8.14
N VAL A 443 16.77 16.57 -7.71
CA VAL A 443 16.85 15.92 -6.40
C VAL A 443 18.04 14.95 -6.34
N GLY A 444 18.61 14.79 -5.16
CA GLY A 444 19.57 13.73 -4.86
C GLY A 444 18.86 12.44 -4.48
N TYR A 445 19.57 11.31 -4.54
CA TYR A 445 19.08 10.00 -4.10
C TYR A 445 20.23 8.99 -3.98
N THR A 446 20.02 7.94 -3.22
CA THR A 446 20.86 6.73 -3.23
C THR A 446 20.25 5.70 -4.18
N LYS A 447 21.02 5.28 -5.19
CA LYS A 447 20.67 4.14 -6.03
C LYS A 447 21.21 2.86 -5.40
N VAL A 448 20.32 1.94 -5.08
CA VAL A 448 20.65 0.61 -4.56
C VAL A 448 20.56 -0.40 -5.71
N THR A 449 21.53 -1.30 -5.83
CA THR A 449 21.53 -2.40 -6.80
C THR A 449 21.93 -3.71 -6.15
N TYR A 450 21.07 -4.73 -6.22
CA TYR A 450 21.36 -6.08 -5.77
C TYR A 450 22.14 -6.86 -6.84
N THR A 451 23.33 -7.31 -6.47
CA THR A 451 24.32 -7.85 -7.43
C THR A 451 23.87 -9.17 -8.05
N ALA A 452 23.17 -10.01 -7.29
CA ALA A 452 22.76 -11.34 -7.75
C ALA A 452 21.60 -11.29 -8.74
N THR A 453 20.61 -10.42 -8.51
CA THR A 453 19.39 -10.32 -9.33
C THR A 453 19.45 -9.19 -10.35
N GLY A 454 20.30 -8.18 -10.14
CA GLY A 454 20.32 -6.95 -10.92
C GLY A 454 19.20 -5.98 -10.56
N TYR A 455 18.32 -6.34 -9.61
CA TYR A 455 17.24 -5.47 -9.15
C TYR A 455 17.81 -4.17 -8.58
N SER A 456 17.27 -3.04 -9.03
CA SER A 456 17.74 -1.71 -8.68
C SER A 456 16.59 -0.77 -8.39
N PHE A 457 16.76 0.09 -7.40
CA PHE A 457 15.79 1.10 -7.03
C PHE A 457 16.49 2.33 -6.43
N ASN A 458 15.79 3.45 -6.41
CA ASN A 458 16.26 4.69 -5.80
C ASN A 458 15.59 4.87 -4.43
N THR A 459 16.35 5.37 -3.46
CA THR A 459 15.91 5.62 -2.08
C THR A 459 16.68 6.80 -1.49
N ASP A 460 16.42 7.15 -0.23
CA ASP A 460 17.07 8.26 0.48
C ASP A 460 17.10 9.55 -0.35
N TYR A 461 15.95 9.93 -0.90
CA TYR A 461 15.86 11.13 -1.73
C TYR A 461 16.20 12.36 -0.91
N THR A 462 16.97 13.28 -1.48
CA THR A 462 17.29 14.57 -0.86
C THR A 462 16.76 15.67 -1.75
N LEU A 463 16.04 16.63 -1.18
CA LEU A 463 15.52 17.77 -1.93
C LEU A 463 16.65 18.54 -2.62
N TYR A 464 16.27 19.33 -3.62
CA TYR A 464 17.18 20.17 -4.40
C TYR A 464 18.08 21.02 -3.50
N GLU A 465 19.30 21.27 -3.97
CA GLU A 465 20.15 22.28 -3.35
C GLU A 465 19.50 23.66 -3.52
N VAL A 466 19.26 24.36 -2.42
CA VAL A 466 18.60 25.68 -2.42
C VAL A 466 19.57 26.79 -2.03
N ASN A 467 19.52 27.89 -2.78
CA ASN A 467 20.30 29.10 -2.52
C ASN A 467 19.35 30.29 -2.37
N VAL A 468 19.12 30.71 -1.12
CA VAL A 468 18.19 31.79 -0.78
C VAL A 468 18.96 32.97 -0.17
N ASP A 469 18.86 34.14 -0.79
CA ASP A 469 19.51 35.37 -0.32
C ASP A 469 18.77 36.02 0.86
N GLU A 470 17.44 36.05 0.78
CA GLU A 470 16.58 36.71 1.76
C GLU A 470 15.39 35.81 2.14
N TRP A 471 15.05 35.83 3.43
CA TRP A 471 13.91 35.10 3.99
C TRP A 471 12.84 36.08 4.47
N GLU A 472 11.62 35.91 3.99
CA GLU A 472 10.42 36.59 4.46
C GLU A 472 9.75 35.74 5.55
N VAL A 473 9.36 36.35 6.67
CA VAL A 473 8.53 35.68 7.66
C VAL A 473 7.08 35.68 7.18
N LEU A 474 6.53 34.51 6.89
CA LEU A 474 5.13 34.34 6.52
C LEU A 474 4.23 34.09 7.72
N VAL A 475 4.70 33.23 8.63
CA VAL A 475 4.01 32.88 9.86
C VAL A 475 4.97 33.09 11.00
N GLU A 476 4.59 33.95 11.94
CA GLU A 476 5.41 34.22 13.12
C GLU A 476 5.44 33.00 14.04
N ALA A 477 6.64 32.63 14.49
CA ALA A 477 6.82 31.61 15.50
C ALA A 477 6.26 32.08 16.86
N THR A 478 5.72 31.14 17.62
CA THR A 478 5.23 31.37 18.99
C THR A 478 5.83 30.34 19.93
N SER A 479 5.67 30.52 21.24
CA SER A 479 6.11 29.52 22.23
C SER A 479 5.42 28.15 22.08
N GLU A 480 4.32 28.07 21.33
CA GLU A 480 3.51 26.86 21.15
C GLU A 480 3.65 26.24 19.74
N HIS A 481 3.99 27.05 18.72
CA HIS A 481 4.02 26.63 17.32
C HIS A 481 5.22 27.24 16.59
N SER A 482 5.90 26.45 15.76
CA SER A 482 6.94 26.95 14.86
C SER A 482 6.36 27.95 13.85
N GLY A 483 7.17 28.93 13.46
CA GLY A 483 6.87 29.85 12.37
C GLY A 483 7.36 29.31 11.03
N ILE A 484 6.99 29.99 9.96
CA ILE A 484 7.36 29.64 8.58
C ILE A 484 8.03 30.83 7.92
N LYS A 485 9.22 30.60 7.37
CA LYS A 485 9.89 31.55 6.47
C LYS A 485 9.76 31.08 5.04
N LYS A 486 9.63 32.03 4.13
CA LYS A 486 9.65 31.84 2.68
C LYS A 486 10.87 32.52 2.08
N GLY A 487 11.55 31.77 1.23
CA GLY A 487 12.62 32.24 0.37
C GLY A 487 12.26 32.07 -1.09
N VAL A 488 13.04 32.70 -1.96
CA VAL A 488 13.03 32.40 -3.40
C VAL A 488 14.41 31.88 -3.77
N ASP A 489 14.46 30.68 -4.34
CA ASP A 489 15.70 30.11 -4.81
C ASP A 489 16.28 30.95 -5.96
N THR A 490 17.52 31.37 -5.81
CA THR A 490 18.20 32.28 -6.75
C THR A 490 18.47 31.64 -8.12
N VAL A 491 18.50 30.31 -8.21
CA VAL A 491 18.84 29.59 -9.45
C VAL A 491 17.60 29.28 -10.28
N ASN A 492 16.59 28.66 -9.67
CA ASN A 492 15.40 28.15 -10.37
C ASN A 492 14.13 28.97 -10.08
N GLN A 493 14.22 30.02 -9.24
CA GLN A 493 13.13 30.96 -8.93
C GLN A 493 11.91 30.28 -8.29
N ARG A 494 12.09 29.13 -7.64
CA ARG A 494 11.03 28.45 -6.88
C ARG A 494 10.93 29.05 -5.47
N ASN A 495 9.71 29.04 -4.94
CA ASN A 495 9.51 29.33 -3.52
C ASN A 495 10.09 28.17 -2.69
N VAL A 496 10.79 28.51 -1.62
CA VAL A 496 11.34 27.58 -0.64
C VAL A 496 10.77 27.95 0.72
N TYR A 497 10.40 26.95 1.52
CA TYR A 497 9.80 27.16 2.83
C TYR A 497 10.58 26.41 3.89
N ILE A 498 10.81 27.06 5.03
CA ILE A 498 11.46 26.45 6.19
C ILE A 498 10.66 26.76 7.45
N ASP A 499 10.56 25.76 8.33
CA ASP A 499 10.11 25.98 9.71
C ASP A 499 11.22 26.66 10.52
N TYR A 500 10.85 27.52 11.47
CA TYR A 500 11.76 28.06 12.47
C TYR A 500 11.07 28.15 13.83
N ASP A 501 11.84 28.02 14.91
CA ASP A 501 11.29 28.04 16.27
C ASP A 501 11.32 29.44 16.88
N TYR A 502 10.50 29.66 17.90
CA TYR A 502 10.44 30.92 18.64
C TYR A 502 11.71 31.09 19.48
N GLU A 503 12.42 32.20 19.26
CA GLU A 503 13.54 32.62 20.10
C GLU A 503 13.06 33.74 21.04
N GLU A 504 13.08 33.48 22.36
CA GLU A 504 12.75 34.49 23.37
C GLU A 504 13.86 35.55 23.40
N GLU A 505 13.52 36.82 23.20
CA GLU A 505 14.50 37.91 23.33
C GLU A 505 15.02 37.97 24.77
N VAL A 506 16.25 37.52 24.98
CA VAL A 506 16.96 37.78 26.24
C VAL A 506 17.28 39.27 26.27
N SER A 507 16.46 40.06 26.97
CA SER A 507 16.73 41.49 27.12
C SER A 507 18.05 41.69 27.88
N ALA A 508 19.02 42.29 27.20
CA ALA A 508 20.26 42.74 27.80
C ALA A 508 20.05 44.05 28.57
N GLU A 509 19.20 44.03 29.59
CA GLU A 509 19.09 45.12 30.57
C GLU A 509 19.01 44.54 31.98
N ASP A 510 20.18 44.26 32.56
CA ASP A 510 20.67 44.91 33.80
C ASP A 510 21.93 44.16 34.31
N THR A 511 23.09 44.46 33.73
CA THR A 511 24.39 44.12 34.33
C THR A 511 25.11 45.40 34.74
N SER A 512 24.45 46.19 35.61
CA SER A 512 25.17 47.16 36.41
C SER A 512 24.52 47.36 37.78
N LEU A 513 24.88 46.52 38.76
CA LEU A 513 25.39 46.97 40.07
C LEU A 513 25.63 45.79 41.05
N SER A 514 26.72 45.96 41.80
CA SER A 514 27.12 45.25 43.03
C SER A 514 27.67 43.81 42.92
N ASN A 515 28.98 43.76 42.71
CA ASN A 515 29.85 42.87 43.49
C ASN A 515 29.67 43.20 44.98
N GLU A 516 29.07 42.29 45.74
CA GLU A 516 29.33 41.93 47.14
C GLU A 516 28.02 41.41 47.76
N GLU A 517 27.79 40.10 47.59
CA GLU A 517 26.95 39.20 48.41
C GLU A 517 26.25 38.19 47.50
N ASN A 518 26.94 37.10 47.12
CA ASN A 518 26.30 35.79 46.87
C ASN A 518 27.32 34.67 46.61
N ALA A 519 28.42 34.67 47.37
CA ALA A 519 29.30 33.50 47.46
C ALA A 519 28.75 32.43 48.44
N SER A 520 27.52 32.57 48.97
CA SER A 520 26.95 31.62 49.95
C SER A 520 25.73 30.82 49.46
N THR A 521 25.14 31.12 48.31
CA THR A 521 23.87 30.49 47.85
C THR A 521 24.04 29.43 46.76
N ILE A 522 25.23 29.29 46.16
CA ILE A 522 25.54 28.19 45.21
C ILE A 522 25.66 26.82 45.94
N THR A 523 25.68 26.82 47.28
CA THR A 523 25.80 25.60 48.10
C THR A 523 24.46 24.93 48.45
N GLU A 524 23.31 25.52 48.13
CA GLU A 524 21.99 24.94 48.49
C GLU A 524 21.15 24.45 47.30
N ALA A 525 21.38 24.92 46.07
CA ALA A 525 20.62 24.45 44.89
C ALA A 525 21.12 23.11 44.31
N VAL A 526 22.36 22.70 44.60
CA VAL A 526 22.90 21.38 44.21
C VAL A 526 22.46 20.27 45.18
N LYS A 527 21.68 20.60 46.22
CA LYS A 527 21.28 19.64 47.27
C LYS A 527 19.87 19.06 47.13
N SER A 528 19.01 19.52 46.20
CA SER A 528 17.63 19.00 46.08
C SER A 528 17.39 17.96 44.98
N HIS A 529 18.38 17.64 44.14
CA HIS A 529 18.24 16.61 43.10
C HIS A 529 18.82 15.24 43.50
N ALA A 530 19.56 15.15 44.61
CA ALA A 530 20.13 13.90 45.12
C ALA A 530 19.16 13.09 46.03
N ASP A 531 18.12 13.72 46.58
CA ASP A 531 17.23 13.08 47.55
C ASP A 531 16.01 12.38 46.92
N PHE A 532 15.75 12.57 45.62
CA PHE A 532 14.61 11.93 44.94
C PHE A 532 14.99 10.67 44.13
N ILE A 533 16.24 10.59 43.65
CA ILE A 533 16.68 9.48 42.78
C ILE A 533 17.03 8.21 43.59
N LEU A 534 17.56 8.36 44.81
CA LEU A 534 17.99 7.23 45.64
C LEU A 534 16.84 6.32 46.14
N PRO A 535 15.68 6.84 46.61
CA PRO A 535 14.58 5.97 47.06
C PRO A 535 13.84 5.28 45.90
N VAL A 536 13.74 5.91 44.72
CA VAL A 536 13.03 5.33 43.56
C VAL A 536 13.81 4.16 42.97
N VAL A 537 15.14 4.28 42.85
CA VAL A 537 16.01 3.19 42.39
C VAL A 537 16.03 2.04 43.39
N ALA A 538 16.02 2.33 44.70
CA ALA A 538 15.95 1.29 45.73
C ALA A 538 14.62 0.50 45.68
N VAL A 539 13.49 1.16 45.42
CA VAL A 539 12.18 0.50 45.26
C VAL A 539 12.14 -0.40 44.02
N ILE A 540 12.69 0.05 42.90
CA ILE A 540 12.75 -0.75 41.66
C ILE A 540 13.64 -1.99 41.86
N VAL A 541 14.79 -1.86 42.54
CA VAL A 541 15.68 -2.99 42.85
C VAL A 541 15.01 -4.00 43.80
N VAL A 542 14.24 -3.55 44.79
CA VAL A 542 13.49 -4.45 45.70
C VAL A 542 12.37 -5.19 44.96
N ILE A 543 11.68 -4.54 44.03
CA ILE A 543 10.64 -5.18 43.19
C ILE A 543 11.27 -6.24 42.29
N ILE A 544 12.39 -5.95 41.64
CA ILE A 544 13.13 -6.91 40.80
C ILE A 544 13.60 -8.11 41.63
N LEU A 545 14.14 -7.88 42.83
CA LEU A 545 14.57 -8.96 43.73
C LEU A 545 13.39 -9.82 44.24
N LEU A 546 12.22 -9.23 44.47
CA LEU A 546 11.00 -9.97 44.87
C LEU A 546 10.45 -10.83 43.72
N VAL A 547 10.46 -10.32 42.49
CA VAL A 547 10.05 -11.06 41.27
C VAL A 547 11.02 -12.20 40.96
N LEU A 548 12.32 -11.98 41.13
CA LEU A 548 13.34 -13.04 41.01
C LEU A 548 13.21 -14.10 42.11
N ARG A 549 12.83 -13.71 43.33
CA ARG A 549 12.58 -14.67 44.43
C ARG A 549 11.33 -15.53 44.16
N PHE A 550 10.29 -14.98 43.54
CA PHE A 550 9.07 -15.72 43.20
C PHE A 550 9.27 -16.72 42.04
N THR A 551 10.07 -16.35 41.04
CA THR A 551 10.38 -17.21 39.88
C THR A 551 11.35 -18.34 40.24
N VAL A 552 12.29 -18.11 41.18
CA VAL A 552 13.25 -19.15 41.63
C VAL A 552 12.63 -20.14 42.63
N PHE A 553 11.65 -19.73 43.45
CA PHE A 553 10.98 -20.64 44.41
C PHE A 553 9.79 -21.43 43.82
N SER A 554 9.21 -21.00 42.70
CA SER A 554 8.15 -21.73 41.98
C SER A 554 8.63 -23.06 41.37
N LYS A 555 9.94 -23.27 41.18
CA LYS A 555 10.51 -24.52 40.63
C LYS A 555 10.88 -25.61 41.66
N LYS A 556 10.55 -25.46 42.95
CA LYS A 556 10.86 -26.46 43.99
C LYS A 556 9.64 -26.99 44.76
N THR A 557 8.62 -27.51 44.05
CA THR A 557 7.69 -28.50 44.63
C THR A 557 7.18 -29.45 43.56
N LYS A 558 7.96 -30.49 43.24
CA LYS A 558 7.48 -31.81 42.82
C LYS A 558 8.62 -32.83 42.90
N LYS A 559 8.81 -33.39 44.10
CA LYS A 559 9.53 -34.66 44.32
C LYS A 559 9.04 -35.33 45.61
N LYS A 560 7.89 -36.00 45.53
CA LYS A 560 7.65 -37.43 45.83
C LYS A 560 6.16 -37.70 45.76
#